data_AF-A0A2H5X7F0-F1
#
_entry.id   AF-A0A2H5X7F0-F1
#
_cell.length_a   1.000
_cell.length_b   1.000
_cell.length_c   1.000
_cell.angle_alpha   90.00
_cell.angle_beta   90.00
_cell.angle_gamma   90.00
#
_symmetry.space_group_name_H-M   'P 1'
#
loop_
_entity.id
_entity.type
_entity.pdbx_description
1 polymer ?
#
loop_
_entity_poly.entity_id
_entity_poly.type
_entity_poly.pdbx_seq_one_letter_code
_entity_poly.pdbx_strand_id
1 'polypeptide(L)'
;MAPLDGVYDLSAKASHWLRQTLAGVSIAGGGVANFSLVNGDIDGDNEVTLFDFGALVAAFGSMPGDSNWNPDADLDGDEEVTLFDFGILVSNFGAIGDD
;
A
#
# COMPACT_ATOMS: atom_id res chain seq x y z
N MET A 1 -15.21 -20.42 15.76
CA MET A 1 -16.34 -19.48 15.67
C MET A 1 -16.72 -19.46 14.20
N ALA A 2 -17.96 -19.77 13.83
CA ALA A 2 -18.39 -19.57 12.43
C ALA A 2 -18.32 -18.06 12.15
N PRO A 3 -17.92 -17.62 10.93
CA PRO A 3 -18.10 -16.22 10.56
C PRO A 3 -19.57 -15.85 10.80
N LEU A 4 -19.80 -14.72 11.47
CA LEU A 4 -21.16 -14.26 11.68
C LEU A 4 -21.73 -13.87 10.31
N ASP A 5 -22.81 -14.52 9.90
CA ASP A 5 -23.46 -14.18 8.64
C ASP A 5 -24.00 -12.74 8.72
N GLY A 6 -23.78 -11.94 7.68
CA GLY A 6 -24.13 -10.52 7.72
C GLY A 6 -23.62 -9.72 6.53
N VAL A 7 -23.92 -8.43 6.55
CA VAL A 7 -23.42 -7.46 5.58
C VAL A 7 -22.36 -6.60 6.26
N TYR A 8 -21.17 -6.52 5.67
CA TYR A 8 -19.99 -5.88 6.22
C TYR A 8 -19.33 -4.96 5.20
N ASP A 9 -18.70 -3.89 5.69
CA ASP A 9 -17.70 -3.17 4.91
C ASP A 9 -16.35 -3.84 5.18
N LEU A 10 -15.63 -4.20 4.12
CA LEU A 10 -14.35 -4.90 4.22
C LEU A 10 -13.25 -3.97 3.72
N SER A 11 -12.32 -3.61 4.61
CA SER A 11 -11.13 -2.84 4.24
C SER A 11 -9.90 -3.72 4.14
N ALA A 12 -9.05 -3.45 3.15
CA ALA A 12 -7.70 -3.99 3.07
C ALA A 12 -6.70 -2.83 3.00
N LYS A 13 -5.62 -2.94 3.78
CA LYS A 13 -4.44 -2.06 3.74
C LYS A 13 -3.20 -2.96 3.87
N ALA A 14 -2.22 -2.73 3.02
CA ALA A 14 -0.92 -3.40 3.07
C ALA A 14 0.16 -2.36 3.40
N SER A 15 1.44 -2.75 3.38
CA SER A 15 2.53 -1.92 3.91
C SER A 15 2.64 -0.56 3.23
N HIS A 16 2.93 -0.53 1.93
CA HIS A 16 3.09 0.69 1.13
C HIS A 16 1.90 0.99 0.19
N TRP A 17 0.74 0.41 0.49
CA TRP A 17 -0.46 0.57 -0.32
C TRP A 17 -1.57 1.31 0.43
N LEU A 18 -2.26 2.17 -0.31
CA LEU A 18 -3.48 2.85 0.13
C LEU A 18 -4.58 1.84 0.47
N ARG A 19 -5.37 2.18 1.49
CA ARG A 19 -6.55 1.40 1.87
C ARG A 19 -7.57 1.39 0.74
N GLN A 20 -8.20 0.24 0.55
CA GLN A 20 -9.46 0.13 -0.18
C GLN A 20 -10.53 -0.50 0.73
N THR A 21 -11.75 0.04 0.70
CA THR A 21 -12.92 -0.44 1.42
C THR A 21 -14.00 -0.89 0.42
N LEU A 22 -14.35 -2.18 0.47
CA LEU A 22 -15.50 -2.74 -0.25
C LEU A 22 -16.73 -2.66 0.66
N ALA A 23 -17.66 -1.77 0.33
CA ALA A 23 -18.87 -1.60 1.13
C ALA A 23 -19.93 -2.69 0.85
N GLY A 24 -20.69 -3.05 1.88
CA GLY A 24 -21.91 -3.85 1.74
C GLY A 24 -21.69 -5.30 1.30
N VAL A 25 -20.55 -5.91 1.65
CA VAL A 25 -20.23 -7.29 1.31
C VAL A 25 -21.06 -8.26 2.16
N SER A 26 -21.88 -9.07 1.51
CA SER A 26 -22.65 -10.13 2.17
C SER A 26 -21.79 -11.36 2.39
N ILE A 27 -21.63 -11.78 3.65
CA ILE A 27 -20.90 -12.98 4.05
C ILE A 27 -21.93 -13.97 4.61
N ALA A 28 -21.99 -15.16 4.02
CA ALA A 28 -22.83 -16.27 4.49
C ALA A 28 -22.00 -17.56 4.47
N GLY A 29 -21.54 -18.02 5.64
CA GLY A 29 -20.62 -19.14 5.82
C GLY A 29 -19.18 -18.89 5.35
N GLY A 30 -18.99 -18.12 4.28
CA GLY A 30 -17.70 -17.71 3.73
C GLY A 30 -17.85 -16.88 2.44
N GLY A 31 -16.74 -16.36 1.91
CA GLY A 31 -16.75 -15.55 0.68
C GLY A 31 -15.34 -15.21 0.20
N VAL A 32 -15.26 -14.66 -1.01
CA VAL A 32 -14.03 -14.10 -1.58
C VAL A 32 -14.27 -12.63 -1.85
N ALA A 33 -13.36 -11.79 -1.34
CA ALA A 33 -13.29 -10.36 -1.63
C ALA A 33 -11.98 -10.09 -2.36
N ASN A 34 -12.05 -9.42 -3.51
CA ASN A 34 -10.86 -9.07 -4.30
C ASN A 34 -10.58 -7.58 -4.12
N PHE A 35 -9.34 -7.27 -3.76
CA PHE A 35 -8.85 -5.91 -3.60
C PHE A 35 -7.82 -5.60 -4.67
N SER A 36 -7.76 -4.33 -5.07
CA SER A 36 -6.72 -3.79 -5.94
C SER A 36 -6.25 -2.49 -5.31
N LEU A 37 -5.20 -2.59 -4.50
CA LEU A 37 -4.70 -1.46 -3.74
C LEU A 37 -3.77 -0.60 -4.59
N VAL A 38 -3.83 0.72 -4.38
CA VAL A 38 -2.93 1.69 -5.02
C VAL A 38 -1.63 1.76 -4.24
N ASN A 39 -0.51 1.72 -4.95
CA ASN A 39 0.84 1.72 -4.38
C ASN A 39 1.36 3.17 -4.19
N GLY A 40 2.23 3.43 -3.21
CA GLY A 40 3.00 4.67 -3.07
C GLY A 40 2.94 5.34 -1.70
N ASP A 41 2.26 4.72 -0.73
CA ASP A 41 2.08 5.19 0.65
C ASP A 41 3.18 4.63 1.55
N ILE A 42 4.41 5.10 1.33
CA ILE A 42 5.63 4.60 1.96
C ILE A 42 5.64 4.88 3.46
N ASP A 43 5.08 6.01 3.91
CA ASP A 43 5.06 6.36 5.33
C ASP A 43 3.82 5.83 6.09
N GLY A 44 2.86 5.28 5.35
CA GLY A 44 1.72 4.53 5.86
C GLY A 44 0.57 5.40 6.37
N ASP A 45 0.57 6.70 6.05
CA ASP A 45 -0.46 7.65 6.48
C ASP A 45 -1.77 7.58 5.68
N ASN A 46 -1.81 6.72 4.67
CA ASN A 46 -2.95 6.51 3.76
C ASN A 46 -3.13 7.61 2.71
N GLU A 47 -2.07 8.36 2.41
CA GLU A 47 -1.97 9.31 1.31
C GLU A 47 -0.67 9.07 0.52
N VAL A 48 -0.60 9.54 -0.73
CA VAL A 48 0.66 9.56 -1.51
C VAL A 48 1.09 11.01 -1.65
N THR A 49 2.09 11.42 -0.87
CA THR A 49 2.46 12.82 -0.67
C THR A 49 3.96 13.08 -0.85
N LEU A 50 4.41 14.28 -0.48
CA LEU A 50 5.83 14.61 -0.43
C LEU A 50 6.57 13.90 0.71
N PHE A 51 5.87 13.39 1.72
CA PHE A 51 6.51 12.65 2.81
C PHE A 51 6.96 11.27 2.34
N ASP A 52 6.14 10.58 1.52
CA ASP A 52 6.52 9.34 0.83
C ASP A 52 7.72 9.56 -0.10
N PHE A 53 7.68 10.64 -0.89
CA PHE A 53 8.82 11.00 -1.73
C PHE A 53 10.09 11.22 -0.89
N GLY A 54 9.98 11.84 0.27
CA GLY A 54 11.09 12.00 1.22
C GLY A 54 11.64 10.66 1.71
N ALA A 55 10.76 9.71 2.02
CA ALA A 55 11.14 8.36 2.44
C ALA A 55 11.83 7.58 1.31
N LEU A 56 11.34 7.69 0.07
CA LEU A 56 11.98 7.11 -1.11
C LEU A 56 13.38 7.69 -1.34
N VAL A 57 13.52 9.01 -1.29
CA VAL A 57 14.82 9.69 -1.47
C VAL A 57 15.82 9.29 -0.38
N ALA A 58 15.37 9.09 0.86
CA ALA A 58 16.24 8.63 1.94
C ALA A 58 16.78 7.20 1.70
N ALA A 59 16.00 6.36 1.01
CA ALA A 59 16.36 4.99 0.70
C ALA A 59 16.98 4.80 -0.70
N PHE A 60 17.06 5.85 -1.52
CA PHE A 60 17.46 5.74 -2.92
C PHE A 60 18.84 5.07 -3.12
N GLY A 61 18.89 4.11 -4.03
CA GLY A 61 20.07 3.31 -4.38
C GLY A 61 20.45 2.26 -3.34
N SER A 62 19.58 1.96 -2.38
CA SER A 62 19.82 0.94 -1.36
C SER A 62 19.20 -0.41 -1.74
N MET A 63 19.78 -1.47 -1.18
CA MET A 63 19.33 -2.86 -1.27
C MET A 63 19.23 -3.48 0.13
N PRO A 64 18.59 -4.65 0.30
CA PRO A 64 18.56 -5.36 1.58
C PRO A 64 19.96 -5.53 2.21
N GLY A 65 20.12 -4.97 3.41
CA GLY A 65 21.37 -5.00 4.18
C GLY A 65 22.10 -3.66 4.23
N ASP A 66 21.78 -2.72 3.34
CA ASP A 66 22.28 -1.35 3.43
C ASP A 66 21.67 -0.60 4.62
N SER A 67 22.44 0.34 5.19
CA SER A 67 22.00 1.06 6.39
C SER A 67 20.78 1.96 6.17
N ASN A 68 20.55 2.36 4.93
CA ASN A 68 19.42 3.22 4.52
C ASN A 68 18.31 2.44 3.80
N TRP A 69 18.36 1.11 3.79
CA TRP A 69 17.30 0.29 3.23
C TRP A 69 15.95 0.57 3.90
N ASN A 70 14.96 0.92 3.09
CA ASN A 70 13.56 0.96 3.49
C ASN A 70 12.78 -0.02 2.60
N PRO A 71 12.31 -1.17 3.12
CA PRO A 71 11.56 -2.14 2.31
C PRO A 71 10.23 -1.58 1.80
N ASP A 72 9.69 -0.52 2.42
CA ASP A 72 8.46 0.10 1.96
C ASP A 72 8.71 1.11 0.82
N ALA A 73 9.96 1.46 0.52
CA ALA A 73 10.32 2.31 -0.62
C ALA A 73 10.66 1.53 -1.90
N ASP A 74 10.78 0.20 -1.81
CA ASP A 74 10.87 -0.74 -2.95
C ASP A 74 9.43 -1.09 -3.38
N LEU A 75 8.89 -0.25 -4.26
CA LEU A 75 7.49 -0.28 -4.69
C LEU A 75 7.26 -1.25 -5.84
N ASP A 76 8.28 -1.56 -6.64
CA ASP A 76 8.18 -2.59 -7.68
C ASP A 76 8.60 -3.99 -7.20
N GLY A 77 9.24 -4.08 -6.04
CA GLY A 77 9.56 -5.32 -5.33
C GLY A 77 10.76 -6.05 -5.93
N ASP A 78 11.67 -5.33 -6.59
CA ASP A 78 12.86 -5.89 -7.23
C ASP A 78 14.10 -5.97 -6.33
N GLU A 79 13.95 -5.58 -5.06
CA GLU A 79 14.99 -5.51 -4.03
C GLU A 79 16.03 -4.38 -4.22
N GLU A 80 15.72 -3.33 -4.98
CA GLU A 80 16.53 -2.12 -5.10
C GLU A 80 15.67 -0.84 -5.19
N VAL A 81 15.91 0.17 -4.35
CA VAL A 81 15.16 1.45 -4.47
C VAL A 81 15.76 2.31 -5.58
N THR A 82 15.04 2.47 -6.69
CA THR A 82 15.53 3.14 -7.91
C THR A 82 14.56 4.19 -8.46
N LEU A 83 14.80 4.62 -9.72
CA LEU A 83 13.87 5.49 -10.45
C LEU A 83 12.60 4.76 -10.91
N PHE A 84 12.57 3.43 -10.90
CA PHE A 84 11.36 2.67 -11.23
C PHE A 84 10.31 2.80 -10.12
N ASP A 85 10.74 2.73 -8.85
CA ASP A 85 9.88 3.02 -7.68
C ASP A 85 9.38 4.47 -7.71
N PHE A 86 10.28 5.41 -8.02
CA PHE A 86 9.89 6.81 -8.17
C PHE A 86 8.80 6.96 -9.24
N GLY A 87 8.89 6.21 -10.35
CA GLY A 87 7.86 6.14 -11.38
C GLY A 87 6.50 5.70 -10.86
N ILE A 88 6.46 4.70 -9.97
CA ILE A 88 5.23 4.24 -9.31
C ILE A 88 4.68 5.35 -8.41
N LEU A 89 5.51 5.92 -7.54
CA LEU A 89 5.11 6.97 -6.60
C LEU A 89 4.49 8.17 -7.32
N VAL A 90 5.16 8.71 -8.35
CA VAL A 90 4.64 9.88 -9.07
C VAL A 90 3.38 9.58 -9.87
N SER A 91 3.17 8.33 -10.31
CA SER A 91 1.96 7.93 -11.03
C SER A 91 0.71 8.00 -10.14
N ASN A 92 0.89 7.86 -8.83
CA ASN A 92 -0.19 7.86 -7.84
C ASN A 92 -0.15 9.11 -6.92
N PHE A 93 0.68 10.10 -7.22
CA PHE A 93 0.86 11.27 -6.36
C PHE A 93 -0.45 12.03 -6.13
N GLY A 94 -0.74 12.34 -4.86
CA GLY A 94 -1.98 12.97 -4.41
C GLY A 94 -3.16 12.01 -4.25
N ALA A 95 -2.97 10.71 -4.43
CA ALA A 95 -3.99 9.71 -4.11
C ALA A 95 -4.17 9.60 -2.59
N ILE A 96 -5.40 9.30 -2.18
CA ILE A 96 -5.80 9.12 -0.78
C ILE A 96 -6.57 7.80 -0.72
N GLY A 97 -6.24 6.96 0.25
CA GLY A 97 -6.94 5.70 0.47
C GLY A 97 -8.33 5.92 1.08
N ASP A 98 -9.15 4.87 1.07
CA ASP A 98 -10.45 4.92 1.72
C ASP A 98 -10.30 5.07 3.25
N ASP A 99 -11.38 5.51 3.91
CA ASP A 99 -11.54 5.51 5.37
C ASP A 99 -11.84 4.10 5.94
#